data_AF-W4V3Y2-F1
#
_entry.id   AF-W4V3Y2-F1
#
_cell.length_a   1.000
_cell.length_b   1.000
_cell.length_c   1.000
_cell.angle_alpha   90.00
_cell.angle_beta   90.00
_cell.angle_gamma   90.00
#
_symmetry.space_group_name_H-M   'P 1'
#
loop_
_entity.id
_entity.type
_entity.pdbx_description
1 polymer ?
#
loop_
_entity_poly.entity_id
_entity_poly.type
_entity_poly.pdbx_seq_one_letter_code
_entity_poly.pdbx_strand_id
1 'polypeptide(L)'
;MSVEQITGLVLTHHDHDHMGSAAEIKRINPHLKIYASAVEAPYISAHEKPLRLRQAEEMQEILPPEQQDFGKAFCEMLRRVEPVQVDVFLRDEELMDWCGGCRIIATPGHTPGHISLLMEKESIVITGDAFVLEDGKPAIANPQFTLDIEQATESMEKLLSLKAKAYYCYHGGLLV
;
A
#
# COMPACT_ATOMS: atom_id res chain seq x y z
N MET A 1 4.28 22.12 8.40
CA MET A 1 3.49 22.01 7.17
C MET A 1 2.07 21.69 7.60
N SER A 2 1.08 22.45 7.15
CA SER A 2 -0.33 22.14 7.43
C SER A 2 -0.90 21.21 6.35
N VAL A 3 -2.00 20.52 6.63
CA VAL A 3 -2.62 19.57 5.69
C VAL A 3 -3.08 20.27 4.40
N GLU A 4 -3.48 21.54 4.51
CA GLU A 4 -3.91 22.40 3.41
C GLU A 4 -2.77 22.73 2.44
N GLN A 5 -1.51 22.57 2.85
CA GLN A 5 -0.34 22.77 1.99
C GLN A 5 0.03 21.52 1.17
N ILE A 6 -0.59 20.37 1.45
CA ILE A 6 -0.33 19.12 0.76
C ILE A 6 -1.09 19.11 -0.58
N THR A 7 -0.40 18.85 -1.69
CA THR A 7 -1.01 18.88 -3.03
C THR A 7 -1.42 17.50 -3.54
N GLY A 8 -0.74 16.45 -3.06
CA GLY A 8 -1.03 15.07 -3.46
C GLY A 8 -0.81 14.07 -2.32
N LEU A 9 -1.62 13.01 -2.31
CA LEU A 9 -1.47 11.84 -1.46
C LEU A 9 -1.43 10.61 -2.36
N VAL A 10 -0.32 9.88 -2.34
CA VAL A 10 -0.15 8.63 -3.08
C VAL A 10 -0.46 7.46 -2.14
N LEU A 11 -1.38 6.60 -2.54
CA LEU A 11 -1.72 5.37 -1.83
C LEU A 11 -1.07 4.21 -2.59
N THR A 12 -0.20 3.46 -1.90
CA THR A 12 0.49 2.31 -2.51
C THR A 12 -0.47 1.15 -2.77
N HIS A 13 -1.41 0.95 -1.85
CA HIS A 13 -2.50 -0.02 -1.95
C HIS A 13 -3.64 0.31 -0.97
N HIS A 14 -4.70 -0.50 -1.00
CA HIS A 14 -5.95 -0.27 -0.27
C HIS A 14 -6.02 -0.83 1.16
N ASP A 15 -4.91 -1.31 1.74
CA ASP A 15 -4.96 -1.78 3.12
C ASP A 15 -5.25 -0.61 4.09
N HIS A 16 -5.99 -0.93 5.14
CA HIS A 16 -6.47 -0.01 6.16
C HIS A 16 -5.41 0.90 6.77
N ASP A 17 -4.20 0.40 7.00
CA ASP A 17 -3.08 1.12 7.60
C ASP A 17 -2.32 2.00 6.59
N HIS A 18 -2.59 1.83 5.29
CA HIS A 18 -2.00 2.63 4.21
C HIS A 18 -2.96 3.70 3.68
N MET A 19 -4.28 3.44 3.72
CA MET A 19 -5.29 4.40 3.24
C MET A 19 -6.26 4.93 4.31
N GLY A 20 -6.24 4.39 5.54
CA GLY A 20 -7.30 4.62 6.53
C GLY A 20 -7.50 6.07 6.98
N SER A 21 -6.48 6.92 6.82
CA SER A 21 -6.58 8.36 7.12
C SER A 21 -6.93 9.21 5.89
N ALA A 22 -6.95 8.63 4.68
CA ALA A 22 -7.04 9.40 3.43
C ALA A 22 -8.35 10.19 3.31
N ALA A 23 -9.48 9.60 3.71
CA ALA A 23 -10.78 10.27 3.70
C ALA A 23 -10.81 11.51 4.62
N GLU A 24 -10.22 11.40 5.81
CA GLU A 24 -10.14 12.50 6.78
C GLU A 24 -9.23 13.62 6.26
N ILE A 25 -8.06 13.28 5.73
CA ILE A 25 -7.14 14.26 5.14
C ILE A 25 -7.81 14.99 3.97
N LYS A 26 -8.56 14.28 3.11
CA LYS A 26 -9.32 14.86 1.99
C LYS A 26 -10.46 15.77 2.46
N ARG A 27 -11.11 15.49 3.61
CA ARG A 27 -12.10 16.41 4.21
C ARG A 27 -11.47 17.73 4.66
N ILE A 28 -10.29 17.67 5.28
CA ILE A 28 -9.54 18.86 5.71
C ILE A 28 -9.04 19.66 4.51
N ASN A 29 -8.56 18.97 3.46
CA ASN A 29 -8.10 19.59 2.23
C ASN A 29 -8.83 19.00 0.99
N PRO A 30 -9.99 19.57 0.60
CA PRO A 30 -10.77 19.09 -0.54
C PRO A 30 -10.03 19.16 -1.90
N HIS A 31 -8.97 19.98 -1.99
CA HIS A 31 -8.18 20.16 -3.21
C HIS A 31 -7.05 19.13 -3.36
N LEU A 32 -6.71 18.41 -2.28
CA LEU A 32 -5.70 17.36 -2.27
C LEU A 32 -6.01 16.32 -3.34
N LYS A 33 -5.05 15.96 -4.21
CA LYS A 33 -5.24 14.89 -5.18
C LYS A 33 -4.88 13.52 -4.60
N ILE A 34 -5.78 12.55 -4.72
CA ILE A 34 -5.52 11.15 -4.35
C ILE A 34 -5.02 10.40 -5.58
N TYR A 35 -3.84 9.80 -5.45
CA TYR A 35 -3.21 9.00 -6.50
C TYR A 35 -3.15 7.54 -6.04
N ALA A 36 -3.47 6.62 -6.95
CA ALA A 36 -3.30 5.17 -6.74
C ALA A 36 -3.21 4.47 -8.09
N SER A 37 -2.91 3.18 -8.12
CA SER A 37 -3.07 2.41 -9.35
C SER A 37 -4.55 2.25 -9.71
N ALA A 38 -4.84 2.07 -11.00
CA ALA A 38 -6.21 1.81 -11.46
C ALA A 38 -6.78 0.48 -10.89
N VAL A 39 -5.91 -0.47 -10.54
CA VAL A 39 -6.30 -1.78 -9.99
C VAL A 39 -6.73 -1.66 -8.52
N GLU A 40 -6.09 -0.76 -7.74
CA GLU A 40 -6.46 -0.51 -6.34
C GLU A 40 -7.71 0.37 -6.20
N ALA A 41 -7.97 1.25 -7.17
CA ALA A 41 -8.99 2.28 -7.09
C ALA A 41 -10.41 1.78 -6.74
N PRO A 42 -10.92 0.65 -7.31
CA PRO A 42 -12.23 0.13 -6.94
C PRO A 42 -12.36 -0.22 -5.46
N TYR A 43 -11.29 -0.74 -4.84
CA TYR A 43 -11.26 -1.11 -3.43
C TYR A 43 -11.13 0.11 -2.52
N ILE A 44 -10.26 1.07 -2.87
CA ILE A 44 -10.07 2.34 -2.14
C ILE A 44 -11.37 3.16 -2.11
N SER A 45 -12.10 3.16 -3.22
CA SER A 45 -13.35 3.92 -3.39
C SER A 45 -14.60 3.15 -2.94
N ALA A 46 -14.43 1.91 -2.42
CA ALA A 46 -15.51 0.99 -2.07
C ALA A 46 -16.53 0.69 -3.19
N HIS A 47 -16.13 0.82 -4.46
CA HIS A 47 -16.90 0.28 -5.60
C HIS A 47 -16.85 -1.25 -5.61
N GLU A 48 -15.76 -1.82 -5.10
CA GLU A 48 -15.62 -3.24 -4.81
C GLU A 48 -15.27 -3.43 -3.33
N LYS A 49 -15.59 -4.63 -2.80
CA LYS A 49 -15.27 -4.98 -1.43
C LYS A 49 -13.74 -5.08 -1.26
N PRO A 50 -13.13 -4.37 -0.27
CA PRO A 50 -11.71 -4.47 0.02
C PRO A 50 -11.25 -5.93 0.13
N LEU A 51 -10.14 -6.26 -0.52
CA LEU A 51 -9.62 -7.63 -0.55
C LEU A 51 -9.21 -8.11 0.83
N ARG A 52 -8.58 -7.24 1.63
CA ARG A 52 -8.21 -7.58 3.02
C ARG A 52 -9.43 -7.87 3.89
N LEU A 53 -10.55 -7.17 3.69
CA LEU A 53 -11.80 -7.48 4.38
C LEU A 53 -12.36 -8.84 3.94
N ARG A 54 -12.32 -9.17 2.64
CA ARG A 54 -12.72 -10.50 2.15
C ARG A 54 -11.88 -11.60 2.79
N GLN A 55 -10.56 -11.47 2.74
CA GLN A 55 -9.63 -12.41 3.34
C GLN A 55 -9.87 -12.57 4.85
N ALA A 56 -10.07 -11.48 5.59
CA ALA A 56 -10.33 -11.51 7.03
C ALA A 56 -11.63 -12.25 7.38
N GLU A 57 -12.69 -12.07 6.60
CA GLU A 57 -13.96 -12.77 6.79
C GLU A 57 -13.84 -14.27 6.47
N GLU A 58 -13.12 -14.64 5.41
CA GLU A 58 -12.85 -16.05 5.07
C GLU A 58 -12.04 -16.74 6.18
N MET A 59 -11.01 -16.07 6.69
CA MET A 59 -10.22 -16.55 7.82
C MET A 59 -11.06 -16.71 9.09
N GLN A 60 -11.97 -15.75 9.35
CA GLN A 60 -12.85 -15.76 10.52
C GLN A 60 -13.66 -17.06 10.65
N GLU A 61 -14.08 -17.66 9.54
CA GLU A 61 -14.87 -18.90 9.54
C GLU A 61 -14.12 -20.09 10.13
N ILE A 62 -12.79 -20.09 10.04
CA ILE A 62 -11.92 -21.20 10.46
C ILE A 62 -11.06 -20.88 11.68
N LEU A 63 -11.16 -19.66 12.23
CA LEU A 63 -10.41 -19.29 13.43
C LEU A 63 -10.80 -20.17 14.62
N PRO A 64 -9.83 -20.57 15.47
CA PRO A 64 -10.13 -21.35 16.66
C PRO A 64 -10.98 -20.52 17.65
N PRO A 65 -11.78 -21.16 18.53
CA PRO A 65 -12.72 -20.47 19.40
C PRO A 65 -12.11 -19.30 20.20
N GLU A 66 -10.88 -19.44 20.66
CA GLU A 66 -10.15 -18.42 21.41
C GLU A 66 -9.77 -17.16 20.60
N GLN A 67 -9.77 -17.24 19.26
CA GLN A 67 -9.44 -16.12 18.37
C GLN A 67 -10.67 -15.50 17.69
N GLN A 68 -11.85 -16.12 17.84
CA GLN A 68 -13.09 -15.70 17.16
C GLN A 68 -13.46 -14.24 17.46
N ASP A 69 -13.35 -13.80 18.71
CA ASP A 69 -13.72 -12.42 19.08
C ASP A 69 -12.73 -11.39 18.52
N PHE A 70 -11.44 -11.72 18.49
CA PHE A 70 -10.43 -10.87 17.86
C PHE A 70 -10.68 -10.71 16.36
N GLY A 71 -10.91 -11.82 15.65
CA GLY A 71 -11.13 -11.74 14.21
C GLY A 71 -12.44 -11.02 13.84
N LYS A 72 -13.51 -11.15 14.65
CA LYS A 72 -14.73 -10.34 14.50
C LYS A 72 -14.42 -8.85 14.65
N ALA A 73 -13.67 -8.48 15.68
CA ALA A 73 -13.26 -7.11 15.91
C ALA A 73 -12.39 -6.57 14.76
N PHE A 74 -11.50 -7.41 14.21
CA PHE A 74 -10.69 -7.06 13.04
C PHE A 74 -11.55 -6.82 11.79
N CYS A 75 -12.51 -7.71 11.49
CA CYS A 75 -13.46 -7.50 10.40
C CYS A 75 -14.27 -6.22 10.56
N GLU A 76 -14.76 -5.93 11.78
CA GLU A 76 -15.50 -4.71 12.08
C GLU A 76 -14.64 -3.45 11.92
N MET A 77 -13.36 -3.50 12.30
CA MET A 77 -12.42 -2.41 12.08
C MET A 77 -12.22 -2.16 10.57
N LEU A 78 -11.99 -3.22 9.77
CA LEU A 78 -11.84 -3.09 8.33
C LEU A 78 -13.09 -2.54 7.64
N ARG A 79 -14.30 -2.88 8.12
CA ARG A 79 -15.57 -2.31 7.62
C ARG A 79 -15.73 -0.81 7.91
N ARG A 80 -15.00 -0.28 8.89
CA ARG A 80 -15.05 1.15 9.28
C ARG A 80 -14.03 2.02 8.54
N VAL A 81 -13.13 1.42 7.77
CA VAL A 81 -12.19 2.17 6.93
C VAL A 81 -13.01 3.01 5.95
N GLU A 82 -12.89 4.31 6.05
CA GLU A 82 -13.66 5.22 5.21
C GLU A 82 -13.08 5.27 3.79
N PRO A 83 -13.91 5.07 2.76
CA PRO A 83 -13.45 5.13 1.38
C PRO A 83 -13.13 6.56 0.96
N VAL A 84 -12.27 6.69 -0.05
CA VAL A 84 -11.96 7.96 -0.70
C VAL A 84 -11.90 7.76 -2.21
N GLN A 85 -12.35 8.76 -2.98
CA GLN A 85 -12.26 8.69 -4.43
C GLN A 85 -10.81 8.91 -4.88
N VAL A 86 -10.33 8.06 -5.78
CA VAL A 86 -9.02 8.24 -6.44
C VAL A 86 -9.19 9.26 -7.56
N ASP A 87 -8.38 10.32 -7.55
CA ASP A 87 -8.43 11.40 -8.54
C ASP A 87 -7.59 11.10 -9.79
N VAL A 88 -6.47 10.40 -9.62
CA VAL A 88 -5.47 10.16 -10.67
C VAL A 88 -4.96 8.72 -10.60
N PHE A 89 -4.94 8.04 -11.75
CA PHE A 89 -4.45 6.68 -11.87
C PHE A 89 -2.98 6.66 -12.32
N LEU A 90 -2.13 6.10 -11.46
CA LEU A 90 -0.72 5.90 -11.73
C LEU A 90 -0.49 4.58 -12.50
N ARG A 91 0.47 4.59 -13.42
CA ARG A 91 0.82 3.43 -14.26
C ARG A 91 2.27 2.99 -14.02
N ASP A 92 2.54 1.71 -14.25
CA ASP A 92 3.91 1.19 -14.22
C ASP A 92 4.82 2.00 -15.18
N GLU A 93 6.04 2.27 -14.74
CA GLU A 93 7.06 3.05 -15.45
C GLU A 93 6.71 4.52 -15.74
N GLU A 94 5.58 5.03 -15.24
CA GLU A 94 5.24 6.44 -15.34
C GLU A 94 6.23 7.30 -14.55
N LEU A 95 6.76 8.36 -15.17
CA LEU A 95 7.68 9.29 -14.54
C LEU A 95 6.96 10.57 -14.17
N MET A 96 6.84 10.81 -12.86
CA MET A 96 6.28 12.03 -12.30
C MET A 96 7.38 13.07 -12.04
N ASP A 97 7.08 14.34 -12.30
CA ASP A 97 7.97 15.47 -11.96
C ASP A 97 7.86 15.82 -10.46
N TRP A 98 8.01 14.81 -9.60
CA TRP A 98 8.03 14.94 -8.15
C TRP A 98 9.46 14.73 -7.67
N CYS A 99 9.92 15.59 -6.76
CA CYS A 99 11.23 15.46 -6.12
C CYS A 99 12.42 15.36 -7.10
N GLY A 100 12.30 15.90 -8.30
CA GLY A 100 13.35 15.80 -9.33
C GLY A 100 13.34 14.50 -10.14
N GLY A 101 12.22 13.77 -10.12
CA GLY A 101 11.97 12.54 -10.87
C GLY A 101 11.51 11.42 -9.94
N CYS A 102 10.24 11.02 -10.06
CA CYS A 102 9.65 9.92 -9.32
C CYS A 102 9.03 8.91 -10.28
N ARG A 103 9.64 7.75 -10.43
CA ARG A 103 9.15 6.66 -11.28
C ARG A 103 8.22 5.76 -10.47
N ILE A 104 7.02 5.54 -11.00
CA ILE A 104 6.08 4.56 -10.45
C ILE A 104 6.52 3.16 -10.88
N ILE A 105 6.51 2.23 -9.94
CA ILE A 105 6.87 0.83 -10.20
C ILE A 105 5.70 -0.03 -9.73
N ALA A 106 5.06 -0.76 -10.65
CA ALA A 106 4.12 -1.80 -10.27
C ALA A 106 4.87 -2.92 -9.54
N THR A 107 4.35 -3.25 -8.37
CA THR A 107 4.89 -4.25 -7.44
C THR A 107 3.77 -5.12 -6.87
N PRO A 108 2.98 -5.78 -7.75
CA PRO A 108 1.82 -6.54 -7.29
C PRO A 108 2.25 -7.79 -6.51
N GLY A 109 1.33 -8.37 -5.74
CA GLY A 109 1.58 -9.56 -4.93
C GLY A 109 0.93 -9.45 -3.55
N HIS A 110 1.40 -8.50 -2.72
CA HIS A 110 0.72 -8.17 -1.46
C HIS A 110 -0.74 -7.80 -1.70
N THR A 111 -0.95 -6.91 -2.67
CA THR A 111 -2.24 -6.65 -3.32
C THR A 111 -2.03 -6.57 -4.84
N PRO A 112 -3.06 -6.85 -5.66
CA PRO A 112 -2.87 -7.00 -7.12
C PRO A 112 -2.52 -5.68 -7.83
N GLY A 113 -2.82 -4.53 -7.23
CA GLY A 113 -2.51 -3.22 -7.80
C GLY A 113 -1.45 -2.45 -7.04
N HIS A 114 -0.71 -3.12 -6.14
CA HIS A 114 0.31 -2.48 -5.32
C HIS A 114 1.36 -1.76 -6.18
N ILE A 115 1.75 -0.56 -5.75
CA ILE A 115 2.82 0.24 -6.38
C ILE A 115 3.89 0.65 -5.37
N SER A 116 5.11 0.77 -5.86
CA SER A 116 6.27 1.35 -5.19
C SER A 116 6.75 2.59 -5.94
N LEU A 117 7.54 3.44 -5.29
CA LEU A 117 8.02 4.71 -5.87
C LEU A 117 9.54 4.73 -5.88
N LEU A 118 10.15 5.00 -7.03
CA LEU A 118 11.58 5.26 -7.15
C LEU A 118 11.82 6.75 -7.34
N MET A 119 12.42 7.38 -6.34
CA MET A 119 12.95 8.74 -6.42
C MET A 119 14.29 8.66 -7.16
N GLU A 120 14.29 8.98 -8.46
CA GLU A 120 15.43 8.71 -9.35
C GLU A 120 16.67 9.53 -8.96
N LYS A 121 16.48 10.80 -8.63
CA LYS A 121 17.57 11.72 -8.30
C LYS A 121 18.34 11.27 -7.06
N GLU A 122 17.63 10.89 -6.01
CA GLU A 122 18.24 10.42 -4.76
C GLU A 122 18.59 8.93 -4.80
N SER A 123 18.06 8.18 -5.77
CA SER A 123 18.14 6.71 -5.85
C SER A 123 17.57 6.07 -4.58
N ILE A 124 16.33 6.45 -4.25
CA ILE A 124 15.59 5.97 -3.09
C ILE A 124 14.34 5.25 -3.55
N VAL A 125 14.05 4.09 -2.99
CA VAL A 125 12.79 3.37 -3.23
C VAL A 125 11.90 3.44 -2.00
N ILE A 126 10.66 3.85 -2.17
CA ILE A 126 9.58 3.67 -1.20
C ILE A 126 8.89 2.36 -1.54
N THR A 127 9.03 1.35 -0.70
CA THR A 127 8.63 -0.03 -1.05
C THR A 127 7.16 -0.29 -0.81
N GLY A 128 6.52 0.44 0.13
CA GLY A 128 5.20 0.06 0.64
C GLY A 128 5.31 -1.31 1.34
N ASP A 129 4.44 -2.23 0.93
CA ASP A 129 4.41 -3.61 1.40
C ASP A 129 4.88 -4.61 0.33
N ALA A 130 5.50 -4.12 -0.75
CA ALA A 130 6.18 -4.99 -1.73
C ALA A 130 7.26 -5.85 -1.06
N PHE A 131 7.92 -5.31 -0.04
CA PHE A 131 8.64 -6.06 0.99
C PHE A 131 8.81 -5.20 2.25
N VAL A 132 9.06 -5.88 3.36
CA VAL A 132 9.33 -5.29 4.69
C VAL A 132 10.72 -5.69 5.17
N LEU A 133 11.18 -5.10 6.28
CA LEU A 133 12.39 -5.58 6.96
C LEU A 133 12.05 -6.40 8.20
N GLU A 134 12.53 -7.63 8.22
CA GLU A 134 12.55 -8.50 9.40
C GLU A 134 14.01 -8.79 9.75
N ASP A 135 14.41 -8.51 10.99
CA ASP A 135 15.81 -8.63 11.44
C ASP A 135 16.84 -7.95 10.50
N GLY A 136 16.45 -6.81 9.91
CA GLY A 136 17.27 -6.03 8.99
C GLY A 136 17.42 -6.63 7.59
N LYS A 137 16.61 -7.62 7.23
CA LYS A 137 16.63 -8.27 5.92
C LYS A 137 15.28 -8.12 5.20
N PRO A 138 15.29 -8.00 3.86
CA PRO A 138 14.06 -8.06 3.08
C PRO A 138 13.28 -9.35 3.35
N ALA A 139 11.99 -9.20 3.61
CA ALA A 139 11.04 -10.28 3.82
C ALA A 139 9.68 -9.94 3.19
N ILE A 140 8.89 -10.96 2.89
CA ILE A 140 7.52 -10.80 2.41
C ILE A 140 6.65 -10.21 3.51
N ALA A 141 5.90 -9.15 3.18
CA ALA A 141 5.03 -8.45 4.13
C ALA A 141 3.91 -9.37 4.64
N ASN A 142 4.00 -9.79 5.89
CA ASN A 142 2.98 -10.59 6.56
C ASN A 142 2.44 -11.73 5.66
N PRO A 143 3.19 -12.83 5.45
CA PRO A 143 2.90 -13.82 4.40
C PRO A 143 1.50 -14.44 4.45
N GLN A 144 0.84 -14.44 5.62
CA GLN A 144 -0.54 -14.90 5.77
C GLN A 144 -1.57 -13.97 5.11
N PHE A 145 -1.23 -12.69 4.96
CA PHE A 145 -2.07 -11.62 4.43
C PHE A 145 -1.62 -11.09 3.06
N THR A 146 -0.48 -11.58 2.54
CA THR A 146 -0.09 -11.43 1.14
C THR A 146 -1.00 -12.27 0.25
N LEU A 147 -1.62 -11.66 -0.77
CA LEU A 147 -2.60 -12.35 -1.62
C LEU A 147 -1.98 -13.28 -2.68
N ASP A 148 -0.79 -12.94 -3.16
CA ASP A 148 0.00 -13.76 -4.09
C ASP A 148 1.50 -13.69 -3.70
N ILE A 149 1.99 -14.74 -3.04
CA ILE A 149 3.36 -14.82 -2.52
C ILE A 149 4.40 -14.93 -3.65
N GLU A 150 4.08 -15.63 -4.73
CA GLU A 150 5.00 -15.80 -5.86
C GLU A 150 5.22 -14.44 -6.53
N GLN A 151 4.14 -13.73 -6.83
CA GLN A 151 4.20 -12.41 -7.43
C GLN A 151 4.80 -11.35 -6.49
N ALA A 152 4.53 -11.43 -5.17
CA ALA A 152 5.18 -10.56 -4.18
C ALA A 152 6.70 -10.78 -4.14
N THR A 153 7.14 -12.04 -4.27
CA THR A 153 8.57 -12.38 -4.31
C THR A 153 9.22 -11.81 -5.56
N GLU A 154 8.60 -11.95 -6.73
CA GLU A 154 9.08 -11.34 -7.99
C GLU A 154 9.16 -9.80 -7.86
N SER A 155 8.17 -9.16 -7.26
CA SER A 155 8.14 -7.72 -7.01
C SER A 155 9.27 -7.27 -6.07
N MET A 156 9.51 -8.01 -4.98
CA MET A 156 10.63 -7.76 -4.08
C MET A 156 11.97 -7.87 -4.82
N GLU A 157 12.18 -8.95 -5.59
CA GLU A 157 13.40 -9.15 -6.38
C GLU A 157 13.59 -8.04 -7.43
N LYS A 158 12.52 -7.64 -8.13
CA LYS A 158 12.52 -6.50 -9.06
C LYS A 158 13.03 -5.25 -8.38
N LEU A 159 12.51 -4.89 -7.20
CA LEU A 159 12.97 -3.71 -6.47
C LEU A 159 14.43 -3.83 -6.05
N LEU A 160 14.85 -4.95 -5.47
CA LEU A 160 16.23 -5.16 -5.03
C LEU A 160 17.23 -5.12 -6.19
N SER A 161 16.81 -5.55 -7.39
CA SER A 161 17.62 -5.52 -8.61
C SER A 161 18.00 -4.10 -9.06
N LEU A 162 17.22 -3.08 -8.65
CA LEU A 162 17.50 -1.67 -8.96
C LEU A 162 18.77 -1.17 -8.29
N LYS A 163 19.23 -1.84 -7.23
CA LYS A 163 20.43 -1.46 -6.45
C LYS A 163 20.38 0.02 -6.03
N ALA A 164 19.19 0.45 -5.60
CA ALA A 164 18.99 1.79 -5.08
C ALA A 164 19.86 2.03 -3.84
N LYS A 165 20.21 3.28 -3.56
CA LYS A 165 21.02 3.65 -2.38
C LYS A 165 20.30 3.42 -1.06
N ALA A 166 18.97 3.43 -1.08
CA ALA A 166 18.15 3.21 0.10
C ALA A 166 16.76 2.71 -0.27
N TYR A 167 16.18 1.90 0.60
CA TYR A 167 14.80 1.42 0.54
C TYR A 167 14.10 1.78 1.86
N TYR A 168 13.04 2.58 1.77
CA TYR A 168 12.17 2.91 2.90
C TYR A 168 10.97 1.97 2.88
N CYS A 169 10.97 1.05 3.84
CA CYS A 169 9.89 0.11 4.05
C CYS A 169 8.87 0.72 5.02
N TYR A 170 7.58 0.54 4.76
CA TYR A 170 6.55 1.05 5.66
C TYR A 170 6.60 0.31 7.01
N HIS A 171 7.07 -0.95 7.00
CA HIS A 171 7.36 -1.74 8.20
C HIS A 171 8.82 -2.19 8.21
N GLY A 172 9.45 -2.13 9.38
CA GLY A 172 10.86 -2.55 9.58
C GLY A 172 11.93 -1.49 9.26
N GLY A 173 11.57 -0.37 8.61
CA GLY A 173 12.41 0.83 8.51
C GLY A 173 13.26 0.93 7.24
N LEU A 174 14.54 1.27 7.40
CA LEU A 174 15.44 1.67 6.31
C LEU A 174 16.46 0.57 6.00
N LEU A 175 16.57 0.20 4.73
CA LEU A 175 17.65 -0.64 4.17
C LEU A 175 18.58 0.22 3.32
N VAL A 176 19.90 0.10 3.53
CA VAL A 176 20.97 0.82 2.82
C VAL A 176 22.06 -0.13 2.34
#